data_AF-A0A069QDJ6-F1
#
_entry.id   AF-A0A069QDJ6-F1
#
_cell.length_a   1.000
_cell.length_b   1.000
_cell.length_c   1.000
_cell.angle_alpha   90.00
_cell.angle_beta   90.00
_cell.angle_gamma   90.00
#
_symmetry.space_group_name_H-M   'P 1'
#
loop_
_entity.id
_entity.type
_entity.pdbx_description
1 polymer ?
#
loop_
_entity_poly.entity_id
_entity_poly.type
_entity_poly.pdbx_seq_one_letter_code
_entity_poly.pdbx_strand_id
1 'polypeptide(L)'
;MKQNIINFAWALLGLAFITACVDEQGSEPGNDGAPVATIYQLDVNAPLDPDNDLVLRVATNNQTQAVYYANIPKDEYEAKFQQGGEDGIKDFVTKNGTKVEGLSGTSTADITIEGMQADYKVAIVATGAGKSMLKVIDFAGLAWVDVATGSYTFALLTFNKEKTVQNVVLQKCTNREGLYRLNKVYGGKLSIKFNLLNTKKDDYQFVSVPVQMTVRNGIYIRDLATKENNQDIAIDENRGCKLYDNNKVTLVMQYYSSKKSFGDVSETFVPNP
;
A
#
# COMPACT_ATOMS: atom_id res chain seq x y z
N MET A 1 -41.85 -0.39 25.83
CA MET A 1 -40.44 -0.74 26.10
C MET A 1 -39.65 -0.52 24.82
N LYS A 2 -38.68 0.39 24.85
CA LYS A 2 -37.87 0.81 23.71
C LYS A 2 -36.91 -0.33 23.34
N GLN A 3 -37.01 -0.87 22.13
CA GLN A 3 -35.96 -1.70 21.54
C GLN A 3 -35.06 -0.80 20.72
N ASN A 4 -33.80 -0.75 21.15
CA ASN A 4 -32.78 0.15 20.67
C ASN A 4 -32.33 -0.25 19.25
N ILE A 5 -32.31 0.74 18.37
CA ILE A 5 -31.70 0.70 17.04
C ILE A 5 -30.21 0.39 17.22
N ILE A 6 -29.77 -0.77 16.75
CA ILE A 6 -28.35 -1.12 16.69
C ILE A 6 -27.76 -0.43 15.45
N ASN A 7 -26.96 0.61 15.70
CA ASN A 7 -26.12 1.26 14.69
C ASN A 7 -24.99 0.29 14.26
N PHE A 8 -25.18 -0.41 13.13
CA PHE A 8 -24.09 -1.09 12.43
C PHE A 8 -23.41 -0.10 11.49
N ALA A 9 -22.44 0.65 12.01
CA ALA A 9 -21.55 1.48 11.21
C ALA A 9 -20.12 1.22 11.69
N TRP A 10 -19.50 0.14 11.19
CA TRP A 10 -18.08 -0.11 11.38
C TRP A 10 -17.44 -0.61 10.09
N ALA A 11 -16.84 0.35 9.40
CA ALA A 11 -15.57 0.27 8.69
C ALA A 11 -15.37 -0.92 7.73
N LEU A 12 -15.97 -0.81 6.56
CA LEU A 12 -15.42 -1.34 5.31
C LEU A 12 -14.19 -0.48 4.93
N LEU A 13 -13.09 -0.60 5.68
CA LEU A 13 -11.78 -0.12 5.25
C LEU A 13 -11.23 -1.15 4.25
N GLY A 14 -11.85 -1.18 3.08
CA GLY A 14 -11.21 -1.73 1.90
C GLY A 14 -9.98 -0.87 1.63
N LEU A 15 -8.79 -1.42 1.88
CA LEU A 15 -7.58 -0.94 1.21
C LEU A 15 -7.75 -1.26 -0.27
N ALA A 16 -8.52 -0.42 -0.95
CA ALA A 16 -8.48 -0.32 -2.39
C ALA A 16 -7.06 0.11 -2.72
N PHE A 17 -6.26 -0.81 -3.25
CA PHE A 17 -5.17 -0.42 -4.13
C PHE A 17 -5.84 0.33 -5.28
N ILE A 18 -5.86 1.66 -5.20
CA ILE A 18 -6.35 2.50 -6.27
C ILE A 18 -5.42 2.22 -7.44
N THR A 19 -5.94 1.47 -8.42
CA THR A 19 -5.37 1.42 -9.76
C THR A 19 -5.38 2.87 -10.24
N ALA A 20 -4.20 3.48 -10.34
CA ALA A 20 -4.07 4.84 -10.84
C ALA A 20 -4.56 4.87 -12.29
N CYS A 21 -5.75 5.42 -12.48
CA CYS A 21 -6.06 6.22 -13.65
C CYS A 21 -7.01 7.31 -13.17
N VAL A 22 -6.44 8.37 -12.61
CA VAL A 22 -7.09 9.67 -12.62
C VAL A 22 -6.35 10.45 -13.67
N ASP A 23 -6.83 10.36 -14.91
CA ASP A 23 -6.51 11.35 -15.92
C ASP A 23 -7.11 12.67 -15.43
N GLU A 24 -6.34 13.47 -14.72
CA GLU A 24 -6.62 14.88 -14.59
C GLU A 24 -6.23 15.51 -15.94
N GLN A 25 -7.18 15.51 -16.88
CA GLN A 25 -7.07 16.30 -18.11
C GLN A 25 -7.03 17.78 -17.71
N GLY A 26 -5.82 18.28 -17.48
CA GLY A 26 -5.52 19.70 -17.56
C GLY A 26 -5.65 20.14 -19.00
N SER A 27 -6.55 21.09 -19.24
CA SER A 27 -6.73 21.84 -20.49
C SER A 27 -5.41 22.30 -21.11
N GLU A 28 -5.42 22.41 -22.45
CA GLU A 28 -4.29 22.80 -23.32
C GLU A 28 -3.36 23.87 -22.71
N PRO A 29 -2.05 23.87 -23.04
CA PRO A 29 -1.08 24.79 -22.46
C PRO A 29 -1.46 26.25 -22.75
N GLY A 30 -2.17 26.86 -21.80
CA GLY A 30 -2.33 28.30 -21.71
C GLY A 30 -0.98 28.91 -21.36
N ASN A 31 -0.77 30.14 -21.84
CA ASN A 31 0.42 30.95 -21.67
C ASN A 31 0.57 31.44 -20.20
N ASP A 32 0.54 30.51 -19.24
CA ASP A 32 0.52 30.78 -17.82
C ASP A 32 1.92 31.16 -17.35
N GLY A 33 2.07 32.42 -16.90
CA GLY A 33 3.35 32.98 -16.44
C GLY A 33 3.77 32.52 -15.04
N ALA A 34 3.43 31.29 -14.65
CA ALA A 34 3.76 30.70 -13.35
C ALA A 34 4.45 29.33 -13.54
N PRO A 35 5.39 28.94 -12.66
CA PRO A 35 5.98 27.60 -12.70
C PRO A 35 4.89 26.54 -12.46
N VAL A 36 5.00 25.40 -13.14
CA VAL A 36 4.08 24.26 -13.02
C VAL A 36 4.88 22.97 -12.87
N ALA A 37 4.42 22.08 -12.00
CA ALA A 37 4.84 20.69 -11.90
C ALA A 37 3.61 19.78 -11.88
N THR A 38 3.43 19.02 -12.96
CA THR A 38 2.45 17.93 -13.07
C THR A 38 3.08 16.66 -12.55
N ILE A 39 2.40 15.96 -11.64
CA ILE A 39 2.93 14.78 -10.95
C ILE A 39 2.17 13.54 -11.39
N TYR A 40 2.89 12.49 -11.77
CA TYR A 40 2.34 11.17 -12.05
C TYR A 40 2.96 10.17 -11.08
N GLN A 41 2.14 9.41 -10.36
CA GLN A 41 2.62 8.30 -9.55
C GLN A 41 2.82 7.07 -10.44
N LEU A 42 4.02 6.49 -10.39
CA LEU A 42 4.38 5.32 -11.18
C LEU A 42 4.28 4.05 -10.33
N ASP A 43 4.14 2.89 -10.99
CA ASP A 43 4.18 1.60 -10.33
C ASP A 43 5.55 1.33 -9.71
N VAL A 44 5.55 0.97 -8.42
CA VAL A 44 6.74 0.58 -7.68
C VAL A 44 7.01 -0.90 -7.93
N ASN A 45 8.19 -1.20 -8.47
CA ASN A 45 8.62 -2.55 -8.80
C ASN A 45 9.92 -2.88 -8.07
N ALA A 46 10.19 -4.17 -7.86
CA ALA A 46 11.44 -4.63 -7.26
C ALA A 46 12.66 -4.02 -7.98
N PRO A 47 13.70 -3.56 -7.25
CA PRO A 47 13.98 -3.85 -5.84
C PRO A 47 13.26 -2.96 -4.81
N LEU A 48 12.49 -1.96 -5.24
CA LEU A 48 11.75 -1.06 -4.34
C LEU A 48 10.56 -1.77 -3.67
N ASP A 49 10.24 -1.36 -2.45
CA ASP A 49 9.15 -1.87 -1.63
C ASP A 49 7.90 -0.98 -1.77
N PRO A 50 6.83 -1.42 -2.44
CA PRO A 50 5.59 -0.63 -2.58
C PRO A 50 4.90 -0.32 -1.25
N ASP A 51 5.30 -0.95 -0.14
CA ASP A 51 4.79 -0.64 1.19
C ASP A 51 5.37 0.65 1.78
N ASN A 52 6.56 1.08 1.32
CA ASN A 52 7.36 2.12 1.95
C ASN A 52 8.01 3.10 0.95
N ASP A 53 8.04 2.74 -0.32
CA ASP A 53 8.72 3.48 -1.37
C ASP A 53 7.70 4.04 -2.37
N LEU A 54 8.04 5.16 -2.98
CA LEU A 54 7.20 5.90 -3.92
C LEU A 54 8.05 6.35 -5.11
N VAL A 55 7.53 6.13 -6.32
CA VAL A 55 8.14 6.66 -7.55
C VAL A 55 7.18 7.65 -8.17
N LEU A 56 7.68 8.87 -8.42
CA LEU A 56 6.91 9.95 -9.05
C LEU A 56 7.61 10.46 -10.29
N ARG A 57 6.86 10.67 -11.36
CA ARG A 57 7.30 11.45 -12.52
C ARG A 57 6.83 12.88 -12.37
N VAL A 58 7.75 13.82 -12.50
CA VAL A 58 7.48 15.25 -12.42
C VAL A 58 7.71 15.86 -13.80
N ALA A 59 6.67 16.42 -14.39
CA ALA A 59 6.74 17.16 -15.65
C ALA A 59 6.55 18.66 -15.42
N THR A 60 7.42 19.47 -15.99
CA THR A 60 7.48 20.92 -15.74
C THR A 60 7.24 21.75 -16.99
N ASN A 61 6.85 23.02 -16.81
CA ASN A 61 6.67 23.98 -17.91
C ASN A 61 7.89 24.91 -18.08
N ASN A 62 7.90 25.67 -19.17
CA ASN A 62 8.98 26.61 -19.50
C ASN A 62 9.23 27.74 -18.48
N GLN A 63 8.32 27.96 -17.53
CA GLN A 63 8.48 28.97 -16.46
C GLN A 63 9.20 28.41 -15.21
N THR A 64 9.41 27.10 -15.14
CA THR A 64 10.02 26.45 -13.99
C THR A 64 11.54 26.57 -14.03
N GLN A 65 12.15 27.03 -12.94
CA GLN A 65 13.61 27.18 -12.82
C GLN A 65 14.22 26.08 -11.95
N ALA A 66 13.48 25.58 -10.97
CA ALA A 66 13.89 24.49 -10.10
C ALA A 66 12.68 23.79 -9.50
N VAL A 67 12.87 22.54 -9.11
CA VAL A 67 11.90 21.75 -8.35
C VAL A 67 12.60 21.17 -7.12
N TYR A 68 11.89 21.21 -6.00
CA TYR A 68 12.31 20.63 -4.72
C TYR A 68 11.24 19.69 -4.22
N TYR A 69 11.62 18.64 -3.50
CA TYR A 69 10.68 17.78 -2.81
C TYR A 69 11.13 17.46 -1.39
N ALA A 70 10.17 17.17 -0.52
CA ALA A 70 10.43 16.62 0.80
C ALA A 70 9.34 15.59 1.14
N ASN A 71 9.72 14.47 1.73
CA ASN A 71 8.80 13.63 2.49
C ASN A 71 8.72 14.19 3.91
N ILE A 72 7.51 14.52 4.37
CA ILE A 72 7.31 15.14 5.68
C ILE A 72 6.36 14.23 6.46
N PRO A 73 6.72 13.73 7.65
CA PRO A 73 5.77 13.01 8.50
C PRO A 73 4.48 13.82 8.65
N LYS A 74 3.32 13.18 8.57
CA LYS A 74 2.01 13.86 8.50
C LYS A 74 1.81 14.85 9.64
N ASP A 75 2.09 14.47 10.88
CA ASP A 75 1.93 15.34 12.05
C ASP A 75 2.86 16.56 11.99
N GLU A 76 4.08 16.38 11.48
CA GLU A 76 5.01 17.49 11.27
C GLU A 76 4.50 18.43 10.17
N TYR A 77 3.98 17.89 9.06
CA TYR A 77 3.39 18.70 8.00
C TYR A 77 2.22 19.55 8.52
N GLU A 78 1.29 18.94 9.25
CA GLU A 78 0.12 19.62 9.81
C GLU A 78 0.53 20.73 10.78
N ALA A 79 1.53 20.49 11.63
CA ALA A 79 2.07 21.51 12.52
C ALA A 79 2.70 22.69 11.75
N LYS A 80 3.48 22.43 10.69
CA LYS A 80 4.06 23.51 9.87
C LYS A 80 3.00 24.28 9.09
N PHE A 81 2.01 23.59 8.56
CA PHE A 81 0.90 24.21 7.83
C PHE A 81 0.08 25.11 8.74
N GLN A 82 -0.14 24.72 10.00
CA GLN A 82 -0.82 25.59 10.99
C GLN A 82 -0.01 26.86 11.32
N GLN A 83 1.32 26.79 11.30
CA GLN A 83 2.20 27.92 11.63
C GLN A 83 2.37 28.93 10.49
N GLY A 84 2.47 28.45 9.25
CA GLY A 84 2.84 29.29 8.10
C GLY A 84 1.99 29.09 6.85
N GLY A 85 0.95 28.27 6.90
CA GLY A 85 0.12 27.95 5.73
C GLY A 85 0.90 27.31 4.59
N GLU A 86 0.41 27.49 3.38
CA GLU A 86 1.03 26.97 2.16
C GLU A 86 2.44 27.53 1.93
N ASP A 87 2.65 28.82 2.17
CA ASP A 87 3.94 29.48 1.96
C ASP A 87 5.00 28.99 2.96
N GLY A 88 4.61 28.72 4.21
CA GLY A 88 5.50 28.09 5.18
C GLY A 88 5.96 26.69 4.77
N ILE A 89 5.09 25.91 4.12
CA ILE A 89 5.49 24.61 3.54
C ILE A 89 6.43 24.81 2.35
N LYS A 90 6.11 25.75 1.45
CA LYS A 90 6.97 26.04 0.29
C LYS A 90 8.39 26.41 0.71
N ASP A 91 8.51 27.32 1.68
CA ASP A 91 9.78 27.75 2.24
C ASP A 91 10.53 26.58 2.89
N PHE A 92 9.83 25.76 3.66
CA PHE A 92 10.42 24.58 4.28
C PHE A 92 11.00 23.61 3.24
N VAL A 93 10.24 23.29 2.20
CA VAL A 93 10.65 22.35 1.14
C VAL A 93 11.77 22.93 0.29
N THR A 94 11.72 24.20 -0.09
CA THR A 94 12.80 24.84 -0.87
C THR A 94 14.10 24.94 -0.07
N LYS A 95 14.02 25.13 1.26
CA LYS A 95 15.20 25.29 2.13
C LYS A 95 15.81 23.97 2.59
N ASN A 96 14.98 22.98 2.92
CA ASN A 96 15.41 21.74 3.58
C ASN A 96 15.15 20.48 2.74
N GLY A 97 14.38 20.59 1.67
CA GLY A 97 14.10 19.47 0.78
C GLY A 97 15.25 19.18 -0.19
N THR A 98 15.03 18.17 -1.03
CA THR A 98 15.97 17.75 -2.05
C THR A 98 15.63 18.42 -3.38
N LYS A 99 16.62 19.07 -3.99
CA LYS A 99 16.48 19.61 -5.35
C LYS A 99 16.48 18.46 -6.37
N VAL A 100 15.56 18.50 -7.32
CA VAL A 100 15.54 17.54 -8.43
C VAL A 100 16.53 17.99 -9.50
N GLU A 101 17.57 17.19 -9.72
CA GLU A 101 18.60 17.50 -10.70
C GLU A 101 18.05 17.48 -12.14
N GLY A 102 18.48 18.46 -12.94
CA GLY A 102 18.11 18.57 -14.36
C GLY A 102 16.67 18.99 -14.65
N LEU A 103 15.84 19.26 -13.65
CA LEU A 103 14.43 19.60 -13.83
C LEU A 103 14.21 21.13 -13.85
N SER A 104 14.24 21.71 -15.06
CA SER A 104 14.01 23.13 -15.33
C SER A 104 13.48 23.34 -16.77
N GLY A 105 12.78 24.44 -17.01
CA GLY A 105 12.06 24.67 -18.26
C GLY A 105 11.06 23.53 -18.55
N THR A 106 10.72 23.34 -19.82
CA THR A 106 9.87 22.20 -20.20
C THR A 106 10.68 20.91 -20.14
N SER A 107 10.58 20.18 -19.03
CA SER A 107 11.38 18.97 -18.78
C SER A 107 10.63 17.96 -17.92
N THR A 108 11.17 16.74 -17.83
CA THR A 108 10.57 15.67 -17.03
C THR A 108 11.67 14.85 -16.35
N ALA A 109 11.44 14.47 -15.10
CA ALA A 109 12.33 13.59 -14.34
C ALA A 109 11.50 12.68 -13.43
N ASP A 110 12.07 11.50 -13.13
CA ASP A 110 11.51 10.56 -12.17
C ASP A 110 12.27 10.72 -10.84
N ILE A 111 11.54 10.75 -9.73
CA ILE A 111 12.09 10.79 -8.38
C ILE A 111 11.66 9.52 -7.62
N THR A 112 12.59 8.96 -6.87
CA THR A 112 12.36 7.82 -5.98
C THR A 112 12.50 8.29 -4.55
N ILE A 113 11.50 7.99 -3.72
CA ILE A 113 11.48 8.31 -2.30
C ILE A 113 11.32 6.98 -1.55
N GLU A 114 12.28 6.64 -0.70
CA GLU A 114 12.37 5.31 -0.08
C GLU A 114 12.18 5.37 1.44
N GLY A 115 11.75 4.25 2.03
CA GLY A 115 11.82 4.02 3.47
C GLY A 115 10.82 4.79 4.31
N MET A 116 9.71 5.26 3.73
CA MET A 116 8.64 5.92 4.46
C MET A 116 7.82 4.89 5.24
N GLN A 117 8.05 4.76 6.55
CA GLN A 117 7.39 3.78 7.44
C GLN A 117 6.30 4.40 8.34
N ALA A 118 5.61 5.42 7.84
CA ALA A 118 4.55 6.13 8.56
C ALA A 118 3.62 6.82 7.55
N ASP A 119 2.70 7.65 8.03
CA ASP A 119 1.96 8.55 7.14
C ASP A 119 2.83 9.76 6.82
N TYR A 120 3.00 10.03 5.53
CA TYR A 120 3.80 11.14 5.01
C TYR A 120 2.98 12.02 4.07
N LYS A 121 3.32 13.30 4.08
CA LYS A 121 2.98 14.28 3.06
C LYS A 121 4.22 14.49 2.20
N VAL A 122 4.19 14.01 0.96
CA VAL A 122 5.24 14.26 -0.02
C VAL A 122 4.93 15.60 -0.70
N ALA A 123 5.66 16.63 -0.29
CA ALA A 123 5.48 17.99 -0.77
C ALA A 123 6.49 18.29 -1.89
N ILE A 124 6.00 18.81 -3.01
CA ILE A 124 6.79 19.13 -4.21
C ILE A 124 6.55 20.60 -4.55
N VAL A 125 7.65 21.35 -4.66
CA VAL A 125 7.62 22.79 -4.92
C VAL A 125 8.36 23.07 -6.21
N ALA A 126 7.66 23.63 -7.19
CA ALA A 126 8.28 24.19 -8.39
C ALA A 126 8.40 25.70 -8.24
N THR A 127 9.60 26.23 -8.46
CA THR A 127 9.93 27.65 -8.33
C THR A 127 10.25 28.25 -9.70
N GLY A 128 9.81 29.48 -9.93
CA GLY A 128 10.10 30.29 -11.11
C GLY A 128 10.34 31.74 -10.71
N ALA A 129 10.26 32.68 -11.66
CA ALA A 129 10.55 34.09 -11.44
C ALA A 129 9.65 34.75 -10.37
N GLY A 130 10.09 34.69 -9.10
CA GLY A 130 9.38 35.24 -7.94
C GLY A 130 8.07 34.52 -7.58
N LYS A 131 7.79 33.38 -8.20
CA LYS A 131 6.57 32.59 -7.99
C LYS A 131 6.93 31.15 -7.66
N SER A 132 6.04 30.48 -6.95
CA SER A 132 6.17 29.06 -6.64
C SER A 132 4.78 28.42 -6.51
N MET A 133 4.74 27.13 -6.81
CA MET A 133 3.57 26.29 -6.62
C MET A 133 3.89 25.16 -5.65
N LEU A 134 2.87 24.63 -4.98
CA LEU A 134 2.97 23.46 -4.11
C LEU A 134 2.03 22.36 -4.62
N LYS A 135 2.56 21.14 -4.73
CA LYS A 135 1.76 19.92 -4.86
C LYS A 135 2.08 19.01 -3.69
N VAL A 136 1.06 18.34 -3.17
CA VAL A 136 1.19 17.47 -2.00
C VAL A 136 0.53 16.14 -2.32
N ILE A 137 1.25 15.06 -2.04
CA ILE A 137 0.76 13.69 -2.18
C ILE A 137 0.74 13.06 -0.79
N ASP A 138 -0.37 12.40 -0.47
CA ASP A 138 -0.49 11.55 0.71
C ASP A 138 0.15 10.19 0.44
N PHE A 139 1.06 9.77 1.30
CA PHE A 139 1.66 8.45 1.25
C PHE A 139 1.48 7.74 2.60
N ALA A 140 0.94 6.52 2.55
CA ALA A 140 0.67 5.68 3.71
C ALA A 140 1.69 4.54 3.77
N GLY A 141 2.83 4.80 4.40
CA GLY A 141 3.89 3.83 4.61
C GLY A 141 3.53 2.78 5.65
N LEU A 142 3.95 1.53 5.46
CA LEU A 142 3.65 0.42 6.36
C LEU A 142 4.90 -0.01 7.15
N ALA A 143 4.87 0.23 8.46
CA ALA A 143 5.91 -0.20 9.37
C ALA A 143 5.69 -1.65 9.82
N TRP A 144 6.63 -2.53 9.54
CA TRP A 144 6.53 -3.96 9.84
C TRP A 144 7.51 -4.40 10.92
N VAL A 145 7.05 -5.24 11.84
CA VAL A 145 7.90 -5.93 12.81
C VAL A 145 7.77 -7.45 12.67
N ASP A 146 8.87 -8.15 12.85
CA ASP A 146 8.92 -9.61 12.81
C ASP A 146 8.20 -10.20 14.05
N VAL A 147 7.31 -11.16 13.80
CA VAL A 147 6.57 -11.90 14.83
C VAL A 147 7.13 -13.31 14.96
N ALA A 148 7.26 -14.01 13.84
CA ALA A 148 7.80 -15.36 13.80
C ALA A 148 8.43 -15.66 12.44
N THR A 149 9.52 -16.44 12.45
CA THR A 149 10.07 -17.03 11.23
C THR A 149 9.62 -18.49 11.13
N GLY A 150 9.32 -18.95 9.93
CA GLY A 150 8.80 -20.30 9.72
C GLY A 150 8.85 -20.75 8.26
N SER A 151 8.04 -21.77 7.99
CA SER A 151 7.85 -22.35 6.67
C SER A 151 6.44 -22.07 6.16
N TYR A 152 6.29 -21.91 4.84
CA TYR A 152 5.00 -21.72 4.20
C TYR A 152 4.78 -22.75 3.11
N THR A 153 3.67 -23.47 3.20
CA THR A 153 3.24 -24.47 2.22
C THR A 153 2.09 -23.93 1.40
N PHE A 154 2.29 -23.86 0.08
CA PHE A 154 1.33 -23.31 -0.89
C PHE A 154 1.06 -24.27 -2.05
N ALA A 155 -0.06 -24.08 -2.71
CA ALA A 155 -0.51 -24.93 -3.80
C ALA A 155 0.09 -24.50 -5.15
N LEU A 156 0.53 -25.47 -5.96
CA LEU A 156 0.95 -25.28 -7.35
C LEU A 156 -0.23 -25.51 -8.29
N LEU A 157 -0.78 -24.41 -8.81
CA LEU A 157 -1.98 -24.34 -9.66
C LEU A 157 -1.99 -25.24 -10.90
N THR A 158 -0.82 -25.70 -11.37
CA THR A 158 -0.70 -26.49 -12.59
C THR A 158 -0.59 -27.99 -12.36
N PHE A 159 -0.47 -28.48 -11.11
CA PHE A 159 -0.10 -29.89 -10.89
C PHE A 159 -0.74 -30.59 -9.67
N ASN A 160 -1.67 -29.97 -8.93
CA ASN A 160 -2.16 -30.51 -7.65
C ASN A 160 -1.00 -30.94 -6.72
N LYS A 161 0.06 -30.14 -6.71
CA LYS A 161 1.25 -30.36 -5.88
C LYS A 161 1.39 -29.21 -4.91
N GLU A 162 1.91 -29.49 -3.74
CA GLU A 162 2.28 -28.45 -2.77
C GLU A 162 3.77 -28.13 -2.90
N LYS A 163 4.12 -26.89 -2.55
CA LYS A 163 5.50 -26.46 -2.39
C LYS A 163 5.65 -25.78 -1.04
N THR A 164 6.70 -26.17 -0.33
CA THR A 164 7.10 -25.51 0.92
C THR A 164 8.30 -24.62 0.67
N VAL A 165 8.23 -23.38 1.16
CA VAL A 165 9.36 -22.46 1.23
C VAL A 165 9.74 -22.21 2.68
N GLN A 166 11.03 -22.05 2.93
CA GLN A 166 11.60 -21.80 4.24
C GLN A 166 11.89 -20.31 4.42
N ASN A 167 12.12 -19.89 5.66
CA ASN A 167 12.48 -18.52 6.04
C ASN A 167 11.42 -17.47 5.63
N VAL A 168 10.15 -17.88 5.62
CA VAL A 168 9.02 -16.96 5.54
C VAL A 168 8.87 -16.30 6.91
N VAL A 169 8.56 -15.01 6.92
CA VAL A 169 8.45 -14.25 8.17
C VAL A 169 7.03 -13.74 8.32
N LEU A 170 6.34 -14.16 9.36
CA LEU A 170 5.12 -13.52 9.80
C LEU A 170 5.49 -12.17 10.40
N GLN A 171 4.90 -11.10 9.89
CA GLN A 171 5.10 -9.74 10.35
C GLN A 171 3.77 -9.10 10.72
N LYS A 172 3.81 -8.24 11.74
CA LYS A 172 2.71 -7.39 12.16
C LYS A 172 3.00 -5.96 11.74
N CYS A 173 2.00 -5.27 11.21
CA CYS A 173 2.10 -3.84 10.94
C CYS A 173 1.94 -3.07 12.26
N THR A 174 2.87 -2.20 12.61
CA THR A 174 2.84 -1.45 13.87
C THR A 174 2.02 -0.18 13.79
N ASN A 175 1.86 0.37 12.58
CA ASN A 175 1.12 1.61 12.33
C ASN A 175 -0.24 1.39 11.64
N ARG A 176 -0.66 0.11 11.48
CA ARG A 176 -1.99 -0.29 11.04
C ARG A 176 -2.48 -1.45 11.89
N GLU A 177 -3.45 -1.16 12.77
CA GLU A 177 -3.99 -2.16 13.67
C GLU A 177 -4.60 -3.34 12.90
N GLY A 178 -4.35 -4.56 13.38
CA GLY A 178 -4.90 -5.78 12.79
C GLY A 178 -4.28 -6.20 11.47
N LEU A 179 -3.38 -5.42 10.86
CA LEU A 179 -2.74 -5.77 9.59
C LEU A 179 -1.50 -6.63 9.82
N TYR A 180 -1.44 -7.76 9.13
CA TYR A 180 -0.34 -8.72 9.15
C TYR A 180 0.10 -9.06 7.72
N ARG A 181 1.31 -9.60 7.58
CA ARG A 181 1.75 -10.22 6.33
C ARG A 181 2.62 -11.45 6.57
N LEU A 182 2.55 -12.39 5.64
CA LEU A 182 3.60 -13.38 5.43
C LEU A 182 4.57 -12.79 4.40
N ASN A 183 5.78 -12.46 4.83
CA ASN A 183 6.83 -11.90 3.98
C ASN A 183 7.67 -13.03 3.35
N LYS A 184 8.18 -12.79 2.13
CA LYS A 184 9.04 -13.71 1.37
C LYS A 184 8.36 -14.99 0.84
N VAL A 185 7.04 -14.97 0.70
CA VAL A 185 6.20 -16.16 0.41
C VAL A 185 6.45 -16.84 -0.94
N TYR A 186 6.92 -16.11 -1.95
CA TYR A 186 7.12 -16.67 -3.29
C TYR A 186 8.59 -16.65 -3.72
N GLY A 187 9.45 -17.27 -2.90
CA GLY A 187 10.90 -17.23 -3.10
C GLY A 187 11.47 -15.83 -2.89
N GLY A 188 10.92 -15.09 -1.91
CA GLY A 188 11.38 -13.74 -1.57
C GLY A 188 10.75 -12.59 -2.37
N LYS A 189 9.94 -12.87 -3.40
CA LYS A 189 9.49 -11.83 -4.35
C LYS A 189 8.25 -11.06 -3.94
N LEU A 190 7.37 -11.65 -3.14
CA LEU A 190 6.10 -11.05 -2.75
C LEU A 190 5.70 -11.51 -1.35
N SER A 191 4.83 -10.71 -0.74
CA SER A 191 4.20 -10.95 0.56
C SER A 191 2.71 -11.22 0.39
N ILE A 192 2.11 -11.95 1.32
CA ILE A 192 0.64 -12.06 1.43
C ILE A 192 0.20 -11.26 2.65
N LYS A 193 -0.60 -10.21 2.44
CA LYS A 193 -1.18 -9.40 3.52
C LYS A 193 -2.56 -9.90 3.92
N PHE A 194 -2.92 -9.75 5.18
CA PHE A 194 -4.22 -10.11 5.72
C PHE A 194 -4.55 -9.28 6.97
N ASN A 195 -5.84 -9.13 7.27
CA ASN A 195 -6.30 -8.36 8.41
C ASN A 195 -7.01 -9.25 9.43
N LEU A 196 -6.78 -9.01 10.72
CA LEU A 196 -7.56 -9.61 11.79
C LEU A 196 -9.03 -9.18 11.68
N LEU A 197 -9.93 -10.14 11.84
CA LEU A 197 -11.35 -9.90 12.04
C LEU A 197 -11.66 -9.83 13.53
N ASN A 198 -12.74 -9.14 13.90
CA ASN A 198 -13.14 -9.00 15.31
C ASN A 198 -13.53 -10.33 15.97
N THR A 199 -13.86 -11.35 15.18
CA THR A 199 -14.27 -12.66 15.67
C THR A 199 -13.04 -13.50 16.06
N LYS A 200 -12.94 -13.82 17.35
CA LYS A 200 -11.91 -14.67 17.94
C LYS A 200 -12.52 -15.94 18.55
N LYS A 201 -11.77 -17.05 18.50
CA LYS A 201 -11.99 -18.32 19.20
C LYS A 201 -10.87 -18.53 20.20
N ASP A 202 -10.93 -19.61 20.98
CA ASP A 202 -10.00 -19.85 22.10
C ASP A 202 -8.53 -19.89 21.66
N ASP A 203 -8.24 -20.48 20.49
CA ASP A 203 -6.88 -20.73 19.99
C ASP A 203 -6.51 -19.99 18.70
N TYR A 204 -7.46 -19.29 18.08
CA TYR A 204 -7.23 -18.50 16.86
C TYR A 204 -8.19 -17.32 16.69
N GLN A 205 -7.77 -16.36 15.89
CA GLN A 205 -8.58 -15.26 15.39
C GLN A 205 -8.77 -15.40 13.88
N PHE A 206 -9.97 -15.12 13.40
CA PHE A 206 -10.23 -15.14 11.97
C PHE A 206 -9.53 -13.97 11.28
N VAL A 207 -9.15 -14.16 10.01
CA VAL A 207 -8.52 -13.12 9.20
C VAL A 207 -9.17 -13.03 7.83
N SER A 208 -9.09 -11.86 7.20
CA SER A 208 -9.48 -11.66 5.80
C SER A 208 -8.25 -11.47 4.92
N VAL A 209 -8.30 -12.05 3.72
CA VAL A 209 -7.27 -11.89 2.69
C VAL A 209 -7.88 -11.13 1.52
N PRO A 210 -7.54 -9.83 1.34
CA PRO A 210 -8.05 -9.05 0.22
C PRO A 210 -7.48 -9.56 -1.10
N VAL A 211 -8.07 -9.11 -2.21
CA VAL A 211 -7.56 -9.35 -3.55
C VAL A 211 -6.12 -8.85 -3.67
N GLN A 212 -5.19 -9.75 -4.01
CA GLN A 212 -3.77 -9.44 -4.15
C GLN A 212 -3.18 -10.14 -5.36
N MET A 213 -2.25 -9.48 -6.05
CA MET A 213 -1.53 -10.09 -7.17
C MET A 213 -0.49 -11.10 -6.66
N THR A 214 -0.27 -12.16 -7.43
CA THR A 214 0.77 -13.17 -7.16
C THR A 214 2.01 -12.92 -8.01
N VAL A 215 3.05 -13.74 -7.86
CA VAL A 215 4.27 -13.65 -8.69
C VAL A 215 4.03 -13.92 -10.18
N ARG A 216 2.85 -14.46 -10.53
CA ARG A 216 2.44 -14.62 -11.91
C ARG A 216 1.54 -13.46 -12.28
N ASN A 217 2.04 -12.59 -13.15
CA ASN A 217 1.28 -11.46 -13.68
C ASN A 217 -0.10 -11.91 -14.19
N GLY A 218 -1.16 -11.21 -13.76
CA GLY A 218 -2.55 -11.53 -14.10
C GLY A 218 -3.17 -12.69 -13.32
N ILE A 219 -2.47 -13.26 -12.33
CA ILE A 219 -3.05 -14.22 -11.36
C ILE A 219 -3.12 -13.54 -9.99
N TYR A 220 -4.29 -13.63 -9.38
CA TYR A 220 -4.65 -13.02 -8.11
C TYR A 220 -5.07 -14.08 -7.10
N ILE A 221 -4.92 -13.75 -5.81
CA ILE A 221 -5.48 -14.47 -4.67
C ILE A 221 -6.54 -13.61 -3.99
N ARG A 222 -7.51 -14.25 -3.34
CA ARG A 222 -8.49 -13.66 -2.40
C ARG A 222 -9.04 -14.74 -1.49
N ASP A 223 -9.54 -14.38 -0.32
CA ASP A 223 -10.29 -15.33 0.53
C ASP A 223 -11.63 -15.75 -0.10
N LEU A 224 -12.22 -16.84 0.44
CA LEU A 224 -13.48 -17.36 -0.06
C LEU A 224 -14.68 -16.44 0.22
N ALA A 225 -14.63 -15.66 1.30
CA ALA A 225 -15.67 -14.69 1.63
C ALA A 225 -15.77 -13.59 0.56
N THR A 226 -14.62 -13.07 0.11
CA THR A 226 -14.50 -12.10 -0.98
C THR A 226 -14.91 -12.70 -2.31
N LYS A 227 -14.53 -13.97 -2.57
CA LYS A 227 -14.92 -14.68 -3.78
C LYS A 227 -16.44 -14.80 -3.92
N GLU A 228 -17.10 -15.20 -2.85
CA GLU A 228 -18.53 -15.53 -2.85
C GLU A 228 -19.42 -14.36 -2.42
N ASN A 229 -18.80 -13.21 -2.10
CA ASN A 229 -19.48 -12.04 -1.58
C ASN A 229 -20.37 -12.38 -0.37
N ASN A 230 -19.87 -13.23 0.52
CA ASN A 230 -20.58 -13.70 1.70
C ASN A 230 -19.65 -13.67 2.92
N GLN A 231 -19.93 -12.75 3.84
CA GLN A 231 -19.11 -12.52 5.03
C GLN A 231 -19.24 -13.63 6.08
N ASP A 232 -20.30 -14.44 6.06
CA ASP A 232 -20.44 -15.58 6.97
C ASP A 232 -19.34 -16.62 6.75
N ILE A 233 -18.81 -16.71 5.52
CA ILE A 233 -17.69 -17.59 5.18
C ILE A 233 -16.39 -17.13 5.84
N ALA A 234 -16.22 -15.82 6.08
CA ALA A 234 -14.99 -15.28 6.67
C ALA A 234 -14.74 -15.82 8.09
N ILE A 235 -15.82 -16.20 8.77
CA ILE A 235 -15.83 -16.73 10.14
C ILE A 235 -16.28 -18.20 10.19
N ASP A 236 -16.35 -18.88 9.04
CA ASP A 236 -16.64 -20.31 8.97
C ASP A 236 -15.42 -21.11 9.42
N GLU A 237 -15.63 -22.09 10.30
CA GLU A 237 -14.52 -22.84 10.90
C GLU A 237 -13.73 -23.70 9.89
N ASN A 238 -14.29 -24.03 8.72
CA ASN A 238 -13.60 -24.83 7.71
C ASN A 238 -13.15 -24.00 6.50
N ARG A 239 -13.74 -22.82 6.30
CA ARG A 239 -13.57 -22.01 5.09
C ARG A 239 -12.98 -20.63 5.34
N GLY A 240 -12.96 -20.18 6.60
CA GLY A 240 -12.34 -18.93 7.02
C GLY A 240 -10.82 -19.05 7.16
N CYS A 241 -10.12 -17.95 6.91
CA CYS A 241 -8.67 -17.85 7.19
C CYS A 241 -8.44 -17.57 8.68
N LYS A 242 -7.31 -18.00 9.23
CA LYS A 242 -7.04 -17.98 10.67
C LYS A 242 -5.60 -17.62 10.99
N LEU A 243 -5.40 -16.82 12.03
CA LEU A 243 -4.14 -16.65 12.76
C LEU A 243 -4.30 -17.29 14.14
N TYR A 244 -3.50 -18.33 14.43
CA TYR A 244 -3.52 -19.02 15.71
C TYR A 244 -2.62 -18.31 16.72
N ASP A 245 -2.91 -18.50 18.01
CA ASP A 245 -2.16 -17.89 19.12
C ASP A 245 -0.67 -18.34 19.15
N ASN A 246 -0.37 -19.50 18.56
CA ASN A 246 1.00 -19.98 18.37
C ASN A 246 1.69 -19.42 17.10
N ASN A 247 1.14 -18.39 16.46
CA ASN A 247 1.61 -17.78 15.22
C ASN A 247 1.50 -18.65 13.95
N LYS A 248 0.86 -19.82 14.01
CA LYS A 248 0.46 -20.55 12.79
C LYS A 248 -0.56 -19.71 12.02
N VAL A 249 -0.49 -19.73 10.69
CA VAL A 249 -1.50 -19.10 9.83
C VAL A 249 -2.08 -20.15 8.90
N THR A 250 -3.40 -20.19 8.74
CA THR A 250 -4.08 -20.98 7.71
C THR A 250 -4.88 -20.05 6.82
N LEU A 251 -4.61 -20.06 5.52
CA LEU A 251 -5.27 -19.21 4.54
C LEU A 251 -6.06 -20.09 3.58
N VAL A 252 -7.39 -19.94 3.58
CA VAL A 252 -8.28 -20.60 2.62
C VAL A 252 -8.64 -19.59 1.53
N MET A 253 -8.09 -19.78 0.34
CA MET A 253 -8.06 -18.77 -0.72
C MET A 253 -8.42 -19.35 -2.07
N GLN A 254 -8.81 -18.48 -3.00
CA GLN A 254 -8.95 -18.80 -4.42
C GLN A 254 -7.82 -18.17 -5.21
N TYR A 255 -7.21 -18.93 -6.12
CA TYR A 255 -6.41 -18.36 -7.20
C TYR A 255 -7.26 -18.17 -8.45
N TYR A 256 -7.20 -16.99 -9.06
CA TYR A 256 -8.01 -16.66 -10.23
C TYR A 256 -7.32 -15.64 -11.15
N SER A 257 -7.78 -15.56 -12.39
CA SER A 257 -7.51 -14.46 -13.32
C SER A 257 -8.83 -13.88 -13.80
N SER A 258 -8.77 -12.80 -14.61
CA SER A 258 -9.96 -12.25 -15.26
C SER A 258 -10.69 -13.23 -16.18
N LYS A 259 -10.02 -14.31 -16.61
CA LYS A 259 -10.56 -15.27 -17.59
C LYS A 259 -10.97 -16.60 -16.99
N LYS A 260 -10.44 -16.99 -15.81
CA LYS A 260 -10.75 -18.28 -15.20
C LYS A 260 -10.42 -18.35 -13.71
N SER A 261 -11.10 -19.27 -13.02
CA SER A 261 -10.71 -19.77 -11.71
C SER A 261 -9.64 -20.87 -11.87
N PHE A 262 -8.65 -20.89 -10.98
CA PHE A 262 -7.68 -21.99 -10.85
C PHE A 262 -7.99 -22.94 -9.69
N GLY A 263 -9.05 -22.64 -8.93
CA GLY A 263 -9.50 -23.45 -7.80
C GLY A 263 -9.28 -22.78 -6.45
N ASP A 264 -9.89 -23.39 -5.45
CA ASP A 264 -9.78 -23.01 -4.05
C ASP A 264 -8.70 -23.88 -3.39
N VAL A 265 -7.94 -23.30 -2.46
CA VAL A 265 -6.81 -23.94 -1.81
C VAL A 265 -6.79 -23.62 -0.32
N SER A 266 -6.12 -24.46 0.45
CA SER A 266 -5.80 -24.20 1.86
C SER A 266 -4.29 -24.21 2.01
N GLU A 267 -3.72 -23.05 2.33
CA GLU A 267 -2.29 -22.85 2.48
C GLU A 267 -1.96 -22.59 3.96
N THR A 268 -0.75 -22.93 4.40
CA THR A 268 -0.39 -22.85 5.82
C THR A 268 1.02 -22.32 6.04
N PHE A 269 1.14 -21.38 6.96
CA PHE A 269 2.40 -20.99 7.59
C PHE A 269 2.55 -21.71 8.93
N VAL A 270 3.72 -22.31 9.15
CA VAL A 270 4.08 -22.95 10.42
C VAL A 270 5.34 -22.28 10.95
N PRO A 271 5.29 -21.62 12.12
CA PRO A 271 6.47 -21.02 12.74
C PRO A 271 7.48 -22.09 13.13
N ASN A 272 8.76 -21.71 13.14
CA ASN A 272 9.82 -22.59 13.64
C ASN A 272 9.58 -22.91 15.13
N PRO A 273 9.98 -24.10 15.60
CA PRO A 273 9.92 -24.48 17.01
C PRO A 273 10.70 -23.55 17.94
#